data_AF-A0A5B9WF28-F1
#
_entry.id   AF-A0A5B9WF28-F1
#
_cell.length_a   1.000
_cell.length_b   1.000
_cell.length_c   1.000
_cell.angle_alpha   90.00
_cell.angle_beta   90.00
_cell.angle_gamma   90.00
#
_symmetry.space_group_name_H-M   'P 1'
#
loop_
_entity.id
_entity.type
_entity.pdbx_description
1 polymer ?
#
loop_
_entity_poly.entity_id
_entity_poly.type
_entity_poly.pdbx_seq_one_letter_code
_entity_poly.pdbx_strand_id
1 'polypeptide(L)'
;MFARVRAFLLAERKSLMLVAASVVATTGLTTWAMPAASRWLGRGAATTRTADPRFVALGRSYIPELGKAYSSAWDDGATALESGQAIGAALKVVSQSWEQGRTKLFDRLVTPELCKVVPDGKPEAELKDADKAAVARAWRGLAAGMKSTGRWAWPFGG
;
A
#
# COMPACT_ATOMS: atom_id res chain seq x y z
N MET A 1 -22.92 -2.83 -14.34
CA MET A 1 -22.74 -1.79 -13.30
C MET A 1 -21.31 -1.72 -12.71
N PHE A 2 -20.35 -2.54 -13.13
CA PHE A 2 -18.94 -2.53 -12.65
C PHE A 2 -18.01 -1.49 -13.32
N ALA A 3 -18.49 -0.77 -14.35
CA ALA A 3 -17.64 0.07 -15.20
C ALA A 3 -17.23 1.41 -14.55
N ARG A 4 -18.06 1.97 -13.66
CA ARG A 4 -17.83 3.31 -13.08
C ARG A 4 -16.77 3.32 -11.97
N VAL A 5 -16.68 2.25 -11.18
CA VAL A 5 -15.66 2.09 -10.12
C VAL A 5 -14.26 1.91 -10.70
N ARG A 6 -14.15 1.15 -11.80
CA ARG A 6 -12.88 0.94 -12.50
C ARG A 6 -12.33 2.27 -13.04
N ALA A 7 -13.20 3.15 -13.54
CA ALA A 7 -12.82 4.47 -14.03
C ALA A 7 -12.37 5.42 -12.91
N PHE A 8 -13.03 5.39 -11.74
CA PHE A 8 -12.67 6.23 -10.60
C PHE A 8 -11.34 5.79 -9.95
N LEU A 9 -11.14 4.48 -9.76
CA LEU A 9 -9.88 3.93 -9.24
C LEU A 9 -8.71 4.10 -10.22
N LEU A 10 -8.95 4.11 -11.54
CA LEU A 10 -7.94 4.45 -12.55
C LEU A 10 -7.61 5.94 -12.61
N ALA A 11 -8.59 6.82 -12.32
CA ALA A 11 -8.39 8.26 -12.27
C ALA A 11 -7.56 8.70 -11.06
N GLU A 12 -7.84 8.16 -9.87
CA GLU A 12 -7.07 8.46 -8.66
C GLU A 12 -5.63 7.93 -8.71
N ARG A 13 -5.39 6.85 -9.47
CA ARG A 13 -4.06 6.28 -9.63
C ARG A 13 -3.07 7.19 -10.35
N LYS A 14 -3.57 8.11 -11.20
CA LYS A 14 -2.74 9.14 -11.85
C LYS A 14 -2.32 10.24 -10.88
N SER A 15 -3.16 10.60 -9.92
CA SER A 15 -2.85 11.62 -8.91
C SER A 15 -1.84 11.14 -7.88
N LEU A 16 -1.90 9.86 -7.50
CA LEU A 16 -0.95 9.28 -6.53
C LEU A 16 0.46 9.07 -7.09
N MET A 17 0.64 8.97 -8.41
CA MET A 17 1.98 8.93 -9.00
C MET A 17 2.69 10.29 -9.00
N LEU A 18 1.98 11.40 -8.80
CA LEU A 18 2.58 12.75 -8.83
C LEU A 18 3.15 13.18 -7.46
N VAL A 19 2.75 12.54 -6.36
CA VAL A 19 3.22 12.90 -5.01
C VAL A 19 4.51 12.14 -4.61
N ALA A 20 4.88 11.09 -5.34
CA ALA A 20 6.08 10.30 -5.02
C ALA A 20 7.40 10.90 -5.56
N ALA A 21 7.38 12.04 -6.26
CA ALA A 21 8.55 12.58 -6.97
C ALA A 21 9.13 13.88 -6.40
N SER A 22 8.75 14.33 -5.19
CA SER A 22 9.21 15.65 -4.71
C SER A 22 9.46 15.71 -3.21
N VAL A 23 10.50 15.04 -2.72
CA VAL A 23 11.26 15.51 -1.55
C VAL A 23 12.75 15.22 -1.75
N VAL A 24 13.38 16.01 -2.61
CA VAL A 24 14.81 16.31 -2.52
C VAL A 24 14.91 17.83 -2.42
N ALA A 25 15.73 18.27 -1.47
CA ALA A 25 16.29 19.60 -1.28
C ALA A 25 15.73 20.44 -0.11
N THR A 26 16.73 20.91 0.65
CA THR A 26 16.78 22.16 1.43
C THR A 26 16.20 22.14 2.85
N THR A 27 17.10 22.08 3.83
CA THR A 27 17.38 23.24 4.70
C THR A 27 18.58 22.97 5.58
N GLY A 28 19.70 23.61 5.25
CA GLY A 28 20.77 23.88 6.20
C GLY A 28 20.51 25.20 6.94
N LEU A 29 20.95 25.19 8.21
CA LEU A 29 21.39 26.32 9.05
C LEU A 29 20.40 27.38 9.58
N THR A 30 20.68 27.75 10.84
CA THR A 30 20.15 28.81 11.72
C THR A 30 18.83 28.44 12.42
N THR A 31 18.72 28.41 13.76
CA THR A 31 18.98 29.49 14.71
C THR A 31 18.98 28.95 16.16
N TRP A 32 19.80 29.54 17.03
CA TRP A 32 19.69 29.46 18.48
C TRP A 32 18.43 30.20 18.96
N ALA A 33 17.62 29.56 19.80
CA ALA A 33 16.92 30.10 20.98
C ALA A 33 15.69 29.24 21.31
N MET A 34 15.74 28.48 22.40
CA MET A 34 14.52 28.09 23.10
C MET A 34 14.02 29.31 23.90
N PRO A 35 12.69 29.45 24.06
CA PRO A 35 12.19 29.32 25.42
C PRO A 35 10.97 28.39 25.53
N ALA A 36 10.90 27.77 26.70
CA ALA A 36 9.88 26.87 27.19
C ALA A 36 8.46 27.48 27.12
N ALA A 37 7.64 27.03 26.16
CA ALA A 37 6.19 27.32 26.18
C ALA A 37 5.32 26.29 25.43
N SER A 38 5.87 25.18 24.93
CA SER A 38 5.09 24.18 24.16
C SER A 38 4.88 22.86 24.90
N ARG A 39 5.22 22.79 26.20
CA ARG A 39 5.09 21.57 27.01
C ARG A 39 3.66 21.31 27.55
N TRP A 40 2.65 22.08 27.14
CA TRP A 40 1.30 22.03 27.74
C TRP A 40 0.09 21.98 26.79
N LEU A 41 0.25 21.96 25.45
CA LEU A 41 -0.89 21.96 24.51
C LEU A 41 -0.88 20.81 23.49
N GLY A 42 -0.32 19.66 23.87
CA GLY A 42 -0.23 18.53 22.95
C GLY A 42 -0.05 17.17 23.60
N ARG A 43 -0.49 16.99 24.86
CA ARG A 43 -0.76 15.64 25.38
C ARG A 43 -2.14 15.19 24.88
N GLY A 44 -2.36 15.31 23.57
CA GLY A 44 -3.30 14.44 22.89
C GLY A 44 -2.76 13.05 23.11
N ALA A 45 -3.50 12.22 23.84
CA ALA A 45 -3.16 10.84 24.07
C ALA A 45 -2.59 10.28 22.76
N ALA A 46 -1.37 9.76 22.81
CA ALA A 46 -0.96 8.78 21.83
C ALA A 46 -1.89 7.59 22.07
N THR A 47 -3.14 7.67 21.56
CA THR A 47 -3.97 6.51 21.32
C THR A 47 -3.07 5.64 20.50
N THR A 48 -2.56 4.57 21.10
CA THR A 48 -1.85 3.50 20.44
C THR A 48 -2.60 3.30 19.13
N ARG A 49 -1.98 3.64 17.98
CA ARG A 49 -2.70 3.64 16.70
C ARG A 49 -3.15 2.22 16.44
N THR A 50 -4.37 1.88 16.87
CA THR A 50 -4.77 0.49 17.03
C THR A 50 -4.92 -0.10 15.64
N ALA A 51 -4.08 -1.07 15.32
CA ALA A 51 -4.22 -1.86 14.10
C ALA A 51 -5.45 -2.76 14.25
N ASP A 52 -6.22 -2.94 13.18
CA ASP A 52 -7.26 -3.96 13.15
C ASP A 52 -6.61 -5.36 13.02
N PRO A 53 -6.77 -6.27 14.00
CA PRO A 53 -6.16 -7.60 13.97
C PRO A 53 -6.56 -8.44 12.74
N ARG A 54 -7.77 -8.24 12.18
CA ARG A 54 -8.23 -8.95 10.99
C ARG A 54 -7.36 -8.61 9.79
N PHE A 55 -7.04 -7.33 9.64
CA PHE A 55 -6.17 -6.85 8.57
C PHE A 55 -4.69 -7.20 8.81
N VAL A 56 -4.25 -7.42 10.07
CA VAL A 56 -2.91 -7.97 10.36
C VAL A 56 -2.78 -9.38 9.80
N ALA A 57 -3.76 -10.26 10.05
CA ALA A 57 -3.77 -11.61 9.49
C ALA A 57 -3.80 -11.57 7.95
N LEU A 58 -4.65 -10.71 7.38
CA LEU A 58 -4.73 -10.51 5.93
C LEU A 58 -3.38 -10.08 5.35
N GLY A 59 -2.72 -9.08 5.95
CA GLY A 59 -1.43 -8.57 5.51
C GLY A 59 -0.32 -9.62 5.52
N ARG A 60 -0.34 -10.57 6.48
CA ARG A 60 0.60 -11.71 6.50
C ARG A 60 0.37 -12.67 5.33
N SER A 61 -0.89 -12.94 5.00
CA SER A 61 -1.25 -13.81 3.86
C SER A 61 -1.01 -13.13 2.50
N TYR A 62 -1.06 -11.80 2.46
CA TYR A 62 -0.94 -11.02 1.23
C TYR A 62 0.49 -11.04 0.65
N ILE A 63 1.53 -11.04 1.49
CA ILE A 63 2.93 -10.98 1.04
C ILE A 63 3.37 -12.19 0.21
N PRO A 64 3.14 -13.45 0.65
CA PRO A 64 3.50 -14.61 -0.17
C PRO A 64 2.81 -14.61 -1.54
N GLU A 65 1.54 -14.20 -1.59
CA GLU A 65 0.78 -14.13 -2.84
C GLU A 65 1.27 -13.00 -3.76
N LEU A 66 1.67 -11.84 -3.20
CA LEU A 66 2.35 -10.80 -3.97
C LEU A 66 3.69 -11.30 -4.53
N GLY A 67 4.45 -12.07 -3.75
CA GLY A 67 5.70 -12.69 -4.19
C GLY A 67 5.48 -13.60 -5.40
N LYS A 68 4.46 -14.47 -5.36
CA LYS A 68 4.07 -15.32 -6.49
C LYS A 68 3.64 -14.53 -7.72
N ALA A 69 2.86 -13.46 -7.54
CA ALA A 69 2.43 -12.61 -8.64
C ALA A 69 3.62 -11.88 -9.31
N TYR A 70 4.60 -11.45 -8.50
CA TYR A 70 5.80 -10.81 -9.02
C TYR A 70 6.74 -11.79 -9.71
N SER A 71 6.93 -13.01 -9.16
CA SER A 71 7.75 -14.04 -9.80
C SER A 71 7.15 -14.47 -11.15
N SER A 72 5.83 -14.71 -11.20
CA SER A 72 5.13 -15.03 -12.45
C SER A 72 5.29 -13.93 -13.50
N ALA A 73 5.34 -12.66 -13.11
CA ALA A 73 5.56 -11.57 -14.06
C ALA A 73 6.96 -11.62 -14.67
N TRP A 74 7.97 -12.06 -13.92
CA TRP A 74 9.32 -12.29 -14.46
C TRP A 74 9.36 -13.50 -15.39
N ASP A 75 8.66 -14.59 -15.06
CA ASP A 75 8.55 -15.76 -15.95
C ASP A 75 7.89 -15.40 -17.29
N ASP A 76 6.85 -14.56 -17.28
CA ASP A 76 6.24 -14.02 -18.49
C ASP A 76 7.23 -13.18 -19.31
N GLY A 77 8.04 -12.37 -18.63
CA GLY A 77 9.12 -11.59 -19.25
C GLY A 77 10.22 -12.44 -19.86
N ALA A 78 10.61 -13.53 -19.19
CA ALA A 78 11.57 -14.50 -19.71
C ALA A 78 11.03 -15.19 -20.97
N THR A 79 9.77 -15.64 -20.93
CA THR A 79 9.08 -16.23 -22.09
C THR A 79 9.03 -15.26 -23.27
N ALA A 80 8.84 -13.97 -23.01
CA ALA A 80 8.89 -12.93 -24.04
C ALA A 80 10.28 -12.80 -24.69
N LEU A 81 11.36 -12.88 -23.91
CA LEU A 81 12.72 -12.88 -24.45
C LEU A 81 13.01 -14.14 -25.28
N GLU A 82 12.60 -15.32 -24.79
CA GLU A 82 12.74 -16.59 -25.51
C GLU A 82 11.98 -16.59 -26.84
N SER A 83 10.88 -15.84 -26.91
CA SER A 83 10.10 -15.61 -28.13
C SER A 83 10.73 -14.59 -29.10
N GLY A 84 11.94 -14.11 -28.82
CA GLY A 84 12.69 -13.18 -29.66
C GLY A 84 12.31 -11.70 -29.49
N GLN A 85 11.56 -11.34 -28.44
CA GLN A 85 11.25 -9.94 -28.17
C GLN A 85 12.49 -9.18 -27.65
N ALA A 86 12.59 -7.90 -28.01
CA ALA A 86 13.61 -7.02 -27.45
C ALA A 86 13.41 -6.83 -25.93
N ILE A 87 14.51 -6.58 -25.21
CA ILE A 87 14.50 -6.40 -23.74
C ILE A 87 13.47 -5.37 -23.28
N GLY A 88 13.35 -4.24 -23.99
CA GLY A 88 12.37 -3.20 -23.65
C GLY A 88 10.91 -3.68 -23.75
N ALA A 89 10.60 -4.57 -24.71
CA ALA A 89 9.28 -5.17 -24.86
C ALA A 89 9.02 -6.21 -23.76
N ALA A 90 9.99 -7.07 -23.45
CA ALA A 90 9.90 -8.02 -22.36
C ALA A 90 9.70 -7.34 -20.98
N LEU A 91 10.41 -6.24 -20.71
CA LEU A 91 10.19 -5.45 -19.49
C LEU A 91 8.79 -4.83 -19.42
N LYS A 92 8.20 -4.47 -20.57
CA LYS A 92 6.81 -4.03 -20.63
C LYS A 92 5.84 -5.16 -20.28
N VAL A 93 6.13 -6.40 -20.72
CA VAL A 93 5.37 -7.61 -20.32
C VAL A 93 5.45 -7.79 -18.80
N VAL A 94 6.65 -7.77 -18.20
CA VAL A 94 6.82 -7.88 -16.74
C VAL A 94 5.98 -6.83 -16.01
N SER A 95 6.07 -5.57 -16.41
CA SER A 95 5.31 -4.48 -15.80
C SER A 95 3.79 -4.69 -15.88
N GLN A 96 3.30 -5.12 -17.04
CA GLN A 96 1.87 -5.38 -17.26
C GLN A 96 1.37 -6.61 -16.48
N SER A 97 2.13 -7.70 -16.48
CA SER A 97 1.79 -8.91 -15.73
C SER A 97 1.80 -8.65 -14.23
N TRP A 98 2.82 -7.95 -13.72
CA TRP A 98 2.87 -7.53 -12.32
C TRP A 98 1.66 -6.69 -11.93
N GLU A 99 1.33 -5.70 -12.77
CA GLU A 99 0.20 -4.82 -12.54
C GLU A 99 -1.13 -5.58 -12.48
N GLN A 100 -1.38 -6.46 -13.46
CA GLN A 100 -2.58 -7.26 -13.48
C GLN A 100 -2.65 -8.22 -12.29
N GLY A 101 -1.53 -8.86 -11.96
CA GLY A 101 -1.42 -9.79 -10.84
C GLY A 101 -1.72 -9.13 -9.51
N ARG A 102 -1.06 -8.00 -9.21
CA ARG A 102 -1.27 -7.28 -7.94
C ARG A 102 -2.68 -6.69 -7.82
N THR A 103 -3.29 -6.22 -8.92
CA THR A 103 -4.67 -5.72 -8.90
C THR A 103 -5.66 -6.84 -8.64
N LYS A 104 -5.57 -7.96 -9.39
CA LYS A 104 -6.43 -9.13 -9.15
C LYS A 104 -6.29 -9.65 -7.72
N LEU A 105 -5.07 -9.64 -7.17
CA LEU A 105 -4.82 -10.07 -5.81
C LEU A 105 -5.47 -9.14 -4.78
N PHE A 106 -5.33 -7.82 -4.96
CA PHE A 106 -5.97 -6.82 -4.11
C PHE A 106 -7.49 -6.98 -4.13
N ASP A 107 -8.08 -7.11 -5.32
CA ASP A 107 -9.52 -7.27 -5.51
C ASP A 107 -10.06 -8.56 -4.88
N ARG A 108 -9.27 -9.64 -4.92
CA ARG A 108 -9.65 -10.93 -4.34
C ARG A 108 -9.55 -10.95 -2.82
N LEU A 109 -8.52 -10.34 -2.24
CA LEU A 109 -8.20 -10.50 -0.82
C LEU A 109 -8.55 -9.29 0.04
N VAL A 110 -8.29 -8.08 -0.44
CA VAL A 110 -8.37 -6.86 0.36
C VAL A 110 -9.71 -6.17 0.19
N THR A 111 -10.19 -6.05 -1.04
CA THR A 111 -11.46 -5.37 -1.35
C THR A 111 -12.64 -5.95 -0.55
N PRO A 112 -12.88 -7.28 -0.45
CA PRO A 112 -14.01 -7.82 0.29
C PRO A 112 -13.98 -7.50 1.78
N GLU A 113 -12.79 -7.44 2.38
CA GLU A 113 -12.64 -7.08 3.80
C GLU A 113 -12.81 -5.58 4.03
N LEU A 114 -12.32 -4.73 3.11
CA LEU A 114 -12.55 -3.28 3.18
C LEU A 114 -14.03 -2.93 3.00
N CYS A 115 -14.76 -3.62 2.12
CA CYS A 115 -16.19 -3.41 1.92
C CYS A 115 -17.03 -3.72 3.18
N LYS A 116 -16.52 -4.54 4.11
CA LYS A 116 -17.16 -4.77 5.41
C LYS A 116 -16.97 -3.61 6.39
N VAL A 117 -15.92 -2.81 6.20
CA VAL A 117 -15.61 -1.63 7.02
C VAL A 117 -16.37 -0.41 6.51
N VAL A 118 -16.35 -0.21 5.19
CA VAL A 118 -17.11 0.84 4.51
C VAL A 118 -17.86 0.17 3.34
N PRO A 119 -19.20 0.12 3.39
CA PRO A 119 -19.99 -0.47 2.32
C PRO A 119 -19.67 0.15 0.96
N ASP A 120 -19.60 -0.70 -0.06
CA ASP A 120 -19.36 -0.26 -1.42
C ASP A 120 -20.49 0.68 -1.90
N GLY A 121 -20.11 1.73 -2.63
CA GLY A 121 -21.04 2.75 -3.13
C GLY A 121 -21.47 3.82 -2.13
N LYS A 122 -20.98 3.82 -0.89
CA LYS A 122 -21.19 4.93 0.03
C LYS A 122 -20.46 6.19 -0.49
N PRO A 123 -21.16 7.30 -0.76
CA PRO A 123 -20.51 8.53 -1.22
C PRO A 123 -19.49 9.02 -0.19
N GLU A 124 -18.38 9.59 -0.65
CA GLU A 124 -17.37 10.14 0.26
C GLU A 124 -17.96 11.21 1.19
N ALA A 125 -18.92 11.98 0.70
CA ALA A 125 -19.67 12.99 1.47
C ALA A 125 -20.48 12.41 2.65
N GLU A 126 -20.81 11.11 2.61
CA GLU A 126 -21.55 10.42 3.67
C GLU A 126 -20.63 9.68 4.65
N LEU A 127 -19.31 9.64 4.38
CA LEU A 127 -18.33 9.01 5.26
C LEU A 127 -18.15 9.82 6.53
N LYS A 128 -18.54 9.23 7.65
CA LYS A 128 -18.36 9.83 8.97
C LYS A 128 -16.91 9.67 9.40
N ASP A 129 -16.47 10.47 10.37
CA ASP A 129 -15.13 10.36 10.95
C ASP A 129 -14.86 8.98 11.54
N ALA A 130 -15.89 8.32 12.06
CA ALA A 130 -15.82 6.93 12.52
C ALA A 130 -15.46 5.94 11.39
N ASP A 131 -15.99 6.14 10.18
CA ASP A 131 -15.71 5.30 9.00
C ASP A 131 -14.25 5.49 8.58
N LYS A 132 -13.79 6.75 8.47
CA LYS A 132 -12.40 7.10 8.15
C LYS A 132 -11.43 6.53 9.18
N ALA A 133 -11.77 6.60 10.47
CA ALA A 133 -10.99 6.01 11.54
C ALA A 133 -10.95 4.48 11.43
N ALA A 134 -12.05 3.81 11.07
CA ALA A 134 -12.08 2.37 10.87
C ALA A 134 -11.19 1.94 9.69
N VAL A 135 -11.27 2.63 8.55
CA VAL A 135 -10.38 2.41 7.39
C VAL A 135 -8.92 2.62 7.76
N ALA A 136 -8.60 3.69 8.50
CA ALA A 136 -7.23 3.94 8.95
C ALA A 136 -6.70 2.81 9.85
N ARG A 137 -7.53 2.22 10.72
CA ARG A 137 -7.16 1.06 11.54
C ARG A 137 -6.94 -0.19 10.68
N ALA A 138 -7.80 -0.42 9.68
CA ALA A 138 -7.65 -1.50 8.72
C ALA A 138 -6.34 -1.39 7.94
N TRP A 139 -6.01 -0.22 7.39
CA TRP A 139 -4.75 0.01 6.65
C TRP A 139 -3.52 -0.21 7.53
N ARG A 140 -3.55 0.25 8.79
CA ARG A 140 -2.47 0.00 9.74
C ARG A 140 -2.33 -1.48 10.07
N GLY A 141 -3.45 -2.21 10.19
CA GLY A 141 -3.46 -3.66 10.35
C GLY A 141 -2.79 -4.35 9.17
N LEU A 142 -3.20 -4.03 7.95
CA LEU A 142 -2.62 -4.59 6.73
C LEU A 142 -1.12 -4.33 6.67
N ALA A 143 -0.70 -3.08 6.90
CA ALA A 143 0.71 -2.70 6.92
C ALA A 143 1.51 -3.42 8.01
N ALA A 144 0.96 -3.58 9.21
CA ALA A 144 1.61 -4.33 10.29
C ALA A 144 1.74 -5.82 9.94
N GLY A 145 0.72 -6.41 9.34
CA GLY A 145 0.76 -7.79 8.84
C GLY A 145 1.87 -7.99 7.82
N MET A 146 1.95 -7.10 6.83
CA MET A 146 2.96 -7.13 5.77
C MET A 146 4.40 -6.94 6.30
N LYS A 147 4.59 -6.13 7.34
CA LYS A 147 5.91 -5.92 7.98
C LYS A 147 6.34 -7.10 8.86
N SER A 148 5.39 -7.85 9.41
CA SER A 148 5.67 -8.89 10.41
C SER A 148 6.34 -10.15 9.86
N THR A 149 6.53 -10.25 8.54
CA THR A 149 7.34 -11.29 7.89
C THR A 149 8.85 -11.13 8.15
N GLY A 150 9.28 -10.06 8.83
CA GLY A 150 10.66 -9.79 9.22
C GLY A 150 11.21 -10.60 10.41
N ARG A 151 10.89 -11.89 10.53
CA ARG A 151 11.73 -12.83 11.31
C ARG A 151 12.31 -13.90 10.38
N TRP A 152 12.86 -13.46 9.26
CA TRP A 152 13.88 -14.23 8.56
C TRP A 152 15.22 -13.88 9.22
N ALA A 153 15.67 -14.77 10.09
CA ALA A 153 17.08 -14.84 10.47
C ALA A 153 17.88 -15.14 9.21
N TRP A 154 18.69 -14.19 8.75
CA TRP A 154 19.72 -14.46 7.77
C TRP A 154 20.79 -15.38 8.42
N PRO A 155 21.25 -16.45 7.74
CA PRO A 155 22.20 -17.42 8.29
C PRO A 155 23.66 -16.93 8.40
N PHE A 156 23.95 -15.62 8.28
CA PHE A 156 25.32 -15.09 8.31
C PHE A 156 25.70 -14.38 9.63
N GLY A 157 24.96 -14.62 10.71
CA GLY A 157 25.38 -14.20 12.05
C GLY A 157 26.29 -15.24 12.71
N GLY A 158 27.55 -15.28 12.28
CA GLY A 158 28.66 -15.97 12.95
C GLY A 158 29.66 -14.97 13.50
#